data_AF-A0A059WYB2-F1
#
_entry.id   AF-A0A059WYB2-F1
#
_cell.length_a   1.000
_cell.length_b   1.000
_cell.length_c   1.000
_cell.angle_alpha   90.00
_cell.angle_beta   90.00
_cell.angle_gamma   90.00
#
_symmetry.space_group_name_H-M   'P 1'
#
loop_
_entity.id
_entity.type
_entity.pdbx_description
1 polymer ?
#
loop_
_entity_poly.entity_id
_entity_poly.type
_entity_poly.pdbx_seq_one_letter_code
_entity_poly.pdbx_strand_id
1 'polypeptide(L)'
;MLKFFKSGSFLNLILVVIFFGSALWFTTGAALAHETRDVDGGKYQFRVGFITEPAYQGLENGLELTVCTGQCTTKPDSNGILTNGLTGAFDTLKAEVIYGPSTMPLTLVAVPYQPGKYNAPFVPTRTGNYSFHIFGTLGTDKIDERFTSSPDTFDSVQALTALQFPDKPGFSQAGSVPPATAGTSTGVAVSGSTAAPAATPATTVAGGTPIAAAAPTASAAVPAGASASDLQALQQQLAAQQQALDTAKNNASSANTLGLAGLIVGIIGLVVAAVALFMSRSRGSSGPPKPRREIEGG
;
A
#
# COMPACT_ATOMS: atom_id res chain seq x y z
N MET A 1 60.49 19.07 -46.36
CA MET A 1 59.19 19.20 -47.07
C MET A 1 58.09 18.88 -46.07
N LEU A 2 57.19 19.81 -45.76
CA LEU A 2 56.23 19.66 -44.65
C LEU A 2 54.89 19.12 -45.17
N LYS A 3 54.33 18.06 -44.57
CA LYS A 3 52.98 17.56 -44.90
C LYS A 3 52.14 17.36 -43.64
N PHE A 4 51.10 18.19 -43.57
CA PHE A 4 50.06 18.27 -42.55
C PHE A 4 49.51 16.91 -42.09
N PHE A 5 49.50 16.68 -40.78
CA PHE A 5 48.49 15.81 -40.16
C PHE A 5 47.15 16.55 -40.11
N LYS A 6 46.07 15.93 -40.58
CA LYS A 6 44.77 16.60 -40.75
C LYS A 6 43.93 16.48 -39.48
N SER A 7 43.86 17.56 -38.70
CA SER A 7 43.28 17.64 -37.33
C SER A 7 41.74 17.47 -37.24
N GLY A 8 41.09 16.75 -38.16
CA GLY A 8 39.63 16.61 -38.23
C GLY A 8 39.03 15.37 -37.56
N SER A 9 39.75 14.23 -37.53
CA SER A 9 39.12 12.95 -37.16
C SER A 9 39.01 12.66 -35.67
N PHE A 10 39.89 13.22 -34.82
CA PHE A 10 39.90 12.91 -33.39
C PHE A 10 38.73 13.54 -32.63
N LEU A 11 38.27 14.74 -33.01
CA LEU A 11 37.19 15.44 -32.29
C LEU A 11 35.83 14.74 -32.49
N ASN A 12 35.54 14.28 -33.71
CA ASN A 12 34.32 13.55 -34.03
C ASN A 12 34.28 12.15 -33.38
N LEU A 13 35.45 11.50 -33.19
CA LEU A 13 35.51 10.19 -32.52
C LEU A 13 35.14 10.31 -31.04
N ILE A 14 35.61 11.36 -30.36
CA ILE A 14 35.32 11.61 -28.93
C ILE A 14 33.82 11.92 -28.72
N LEU A 15 33.20 12.72 -29.60
CA LEU A 15 31.76 13.02 -29.51
C LEU A 15 30.88 11.78 -29.70
N VAL A 16 31.24 10.86 -30.60
CA VAL A 16 30.48 9.60 -30.78
C VAL A 16 30.61 8.69 -29.55
N VAL A 17 31.78 8.59 -28.93
CA VAL A 17 31.97 7.81 -27.69
C VAL A 17 31.15 8.40 -26.54
N ILE A 18 31.05 9.74 -26.45
CA ILE A 18 30.22 10.40 -25.42
C ILE A 18 28.72 10.16 -25.66
N PHE A 19 28.25 10.21 -26.92
CA PHE A 19 26.83 9.99 -27.25
C PHE A 19 26.38 8.52 -27.20
N PHE A 20 27.27 7.55 -27.42
CA PHE A 20 26.96 6.12 -27.24
C PHE A 20 27.22 5.62 -25.81
N GLY A 21 28.11 6.27 -25.06
CA GLY A 21 28.40 5.92 -23.66
C GLY A 21 27.31 6.32 -22.67
N SER A 22 26.34 7.15 -23.06
CA SER A 22 25.29 7.70 -22.19
C SER A 22 23.91 7.03 -22.33
N ALA A 23 23.80 5.93 -23.09
CA ALA A 23 22.53 5.25 -23.39
C ALA A 23 22.20 4.06 -22.44
N LEU A 24 23.08 3.80 -21.47
CA LEU A 24 23.02 2.71 -20.49
C LEU A 24 23.64 3.24 -19.18
N TRP A 25 23.04 3.16 -18.00
CA TRP A 25 21.89 2.35 -17.57
C TRP A 25 20.75 3.21 -17.00
N PHE A 26 19.56 3.13 -17.61
CA PHE A 26 18.30 3.23 -16.86
C PHE A 26 17.78 1.82 -16.66
N THR A 27 18.29 1.13 -15.65
CA THR A 27 17.61 -0.04 -15.10
C THR A 27 16.34 0.46 -14.43
N THR A 28 15.21 0.35 -15.12
CA THR A 28 13.91 0.44 -14.47
C THR A 28 13.82 -0.75 -13.52
N GLY A 29 14.19 -0.54 -12.26
CA GLY A 29 13.80 -1.46 -11.20
C GLY A 29 12.29 -1.64 -11.30
N ALA A 30 11.83 -2.88 -11.34
CA ALA A 30 10.44 -3.11 -10.98
C ALA A 30 10.32 -2.64 -9.53
N ALA A 31 9.39 -1.72 -9.26
CA ALA A 31 9.04 -1.35 -7.89
C ALA A 31 8.43 -2.58 -7.23
N LEU A 32 9.31 -3.43 -6.69
CA LEU A 32 8.92 -4.63 -5.97
C LEU A 32 8.41 -4.14 -4.63
N ALA A 33 7.08 -4.25 -4.47
CA ALA A 33 6.36 -4.29 -3.21
C ALA A 33 7.29 -4.63 -2.02
N HIS A 34 8.00 -5.76 -2.10
CA HIS A 34 9.00 -6.13 -1.09
C HIS A 34 10.41 -6.22 -1.67
N GLU A 35 11.39 -5.60 -1.00
CA GLU A 35 12.81 -5.80 -1.24
C GLU A 35 13.14 -7.29 -1.07
N THR A 36 13.99 -7.85 -1.93
CA THR A 36 14.42 -9.25 -1.86
C THR A 36 15.92 -9.31 -1.67
N ARG A 37 16.41 -10.02 -0.64
CA ARG A 37 17.83 -10.12 -0.31
C ARG A 37 18.22 -11.53 0.09
N ASP A 38 19.39 -11.95 -0.37
CA ASP A 38 20.03 -13.20 0.04
C ASP A 38 20.86 -12.95 1.32
N VAL A 39 20.59 -13.75 2.35
CA VAL A 39 21.10 -13.60 3.72
C VAL A 39 21.91 -14.83 4.11
N ASP A 40 22.95 -14.67 4.95
CA ASP A 40 23.94 -15.69 5.30
C ASP A 40 24.50 -16.41 4.06
N GLY A 41 25.07 -15.64 3.14
CA GLY A 41 25.63 -16.16 1.88
C GLY A 41 24.61 -16.80 0.92
N GLY A 42 23.31 -16.50 1.07
CA GLY A 42 22.23 -17.12 0.31
C GLY A 42 21.70 -18.44 0.88
N LYS A 43 22.13 -18.80 2.10
CA LYS A 43 21.50 -19.87 2.90
C LYS A 43 20.04 -19.56 3.21
N TYR A 44 19.70 -18.27 3.32
CA TYR A 44 18.34 -17.78 3.43
C TYR A 44 18.06 -16.74 2.35
N GLN A 45 16.80 -16.62 1.94
CA GLN A 45 16.29 -15.44 1.25
C GLN A 45 15.25 -14.75 2.13
N PHE A 46 15.40 -13.45 2.32
CA PHE A 46 14.43 -12.59 2.98
C PHE A 46 13.68 -11.79 1.90
N ARG A 47 12.38 -11.59 2.09
CA ARG A 47 11.62 -10.54 1.41
C ARG A 47 10.96 -9.65 2.45
N VAL A 48 11.13 -8.34 2.31
CA VAL A 48 10.74 -7.34 3.32
C VAL A 48 10.03 -6.16 2.66
N GLY A 49 8.85 -5.84 3.17
CA GLY A 49 8.04 -4.69 2.77
C GLY A 49 6.96 -4.38 3.79
N PHE A 50 5.92 -3.66 3.38
CA PHE A 50 4.74 -3.39 4.20
C PHE A 50 3.64 -4.44 3.99
N ILE A 51 2.88 -4.75 5.05
CA ILE A 51 1.75 -5.71 5.02
C ILE A 51 0.69 -5.32 3.97
N THR A 52 0.47 -4.03 3.77
CA THR A 52 -0.46 -3.49 2.77
C THR A 52 0.19 -2.35 2.01
N GLU A 53 0.23 -2.45 0.68
CA GLU A 53 0.97 -1.51 -0.16
C GLU A 53 0.08 -0.86 -1.25
N PRO A 54 0.21 0.46 -1.49
CA PRO A 54 1.13 1.38 -0.83
C PRO A 54 0.80 1.64 0.65
N ALA A 55 1.83 1.85 1.47
CA ALA A 55 1.65 2.14 2.89
C ALA A 55 1.24 3.60 3.10
N TYR A 56 0.18 3.85 3.87
CA TYR A 56 -0.34 5.19 4.13
C TYR A 56 -0.21 5.63 5.59
N GLN A 57 0.19 6.88 5.78
CA GLN A 57 0.31 7.52 7.09
C GLN A 57 -1.00 7.43 7.87
N GLY A 58 -0.94 6.95 9.11
CA GLY A 58 -2.07 6.93 10.04
C GLY A 58 -3.07 5.78 9.85
N LEU A 59 -2.87 4.90 8.88
CA LEU A 59 -3.60 3.63 8.77
C LEU A 59 -2.85 2.50 9.47
N GLU A 60 -3.55 1.43 9.83
CA GLU A 60 -2.94 0.19 10.30
C GLU A 60 -2.14 -0.46 9.16
N ASN A 61 -0.91 -0.88 9.46
CA ASN A 61 -0.02 -1.58 8.54
C ASN A 61 0.99 -2.39 9.37
N GLY A 62 2.12 -2.77 8.79
CA GLY A 62 3.25 -3.34 9.54
C GLY A 62 4.41 -3.73 8.64
N LEU A 63 5.42 -4.33 9.24
CA LEU A 63 6.40 -5.14 8.51
C LEU A 63 5.71 -6.42 8.03
N GLU A 64 5.79 -6.73 6.74
CA GLU A 64 5.73 -8.11 6.26
C GLU A 64 7.17 -8.60 6.01
N LEU A 65 7.52 -9.68 6.70
CA LEU A 65 8.77 -10.42 6.57
C LEU A 65 8.46 -11.81 6.02
N THR A 66 9.03 -12.14 4.87
CA THR A 66 9.07 -13.51 4.35
C THR A 66 10.49 -14.06 4.51
N VAL A 67 10.64 -15.24 5.11
CA VAL A 67 11.93 -15.96 5.24
C VAL A 67 11.83 -17.32 4.54
N CYS A 68 12.79 -17.62 3.66
CA CYS A 68 12.91 -18.87 2.93
C CYS A 68 14.30 -19.48 3.14
N THR A 69 14.40 -20.82 3.16
CA THR A 69 15.69 -21.53 3.13
C THR A 69 16.17 -21.61 1.68
N GLY A 70 17.19 -20.83 1.34
CA GLY A 70 17.55 -20.49 -0.04
C GLY A 70 16.51 -19.58 -0.73
N GLN A 71 16.64 -19.41 -2.05
CA GLN A 71 15.73 -18.64 -2.90
C GLN A 71 14.25 -19.00 -2.64
N CYS A 72 13.37 -18.02 -2.46
CA CYS A 72 11.95 -18.31 -2.20
C CYS A 72 11.28 -19.00 -3.41
N THR A 73 10.62 -20.14 -3.16
CA THR A 73 9.91 -20.92 -4.18
C THR A 73 8.45 -21.14 -3.80
N THR A 74 7.57 -21.11 -4.79
CA THR A 74 6.15 -21.46 -4.68
C THR A 74 5.82 -22.56 -5.69
N LYS A 75 4.77 -23.34 -5.44
CA LYS A 75 4.21 -24.26 -6.44
C LYS A 75 3.28 -23.50 -7.40
N PRO A 76 3.28 -23.83 -8.71
CA PRO A 76 2.25 -23.35 -9.62
C PRO A 76 0.92 -24.01 -9.23
N ASP A 77 -0.05 -23.20 -8.81
CA ASP A 77 -1.38 -23.50 -8.21
C ASP A 77 -1.56 -23.00 -6.76
N SER A 78 -0.48 -22.89 -6.00
CA SER A 78 -0.57 -22.87 -4.52
C SER A 78 -0.84 -21.48 -3.91
N ASN A 79 -1.51 -20.57 -4.63
CA ASN A 79 -1.88 -19.22 -4.17
C ASN A 79 -0.77 -18.42 -3.45
N GLY A 80 0.48 -18.57 -3.88
CA GLY A 80 1.64 -17.90 -3.28
C GLY A 80 2.24 -18.58 -2.04
N ILE A 81 1.69 -19.71 -1.58
CA ILE A 81 2.24 -20.50 -0.48
C ILE A 81 3.63 -21.03 -0.86
N LEU A 82 4.58 -20.83 0.06
CA LEU A 82 6.00 -21.12 -0.13
C LEU A 82 6.31 -22.59 0.15
N THR A 83 7.05 -23.23 -0.74
CA THR A 83 7.52 -24.63 -0.56
C THR A 83 8.74 -24.76 0.37
N ASN A 84 9.48 -23.67 0.57
CA ASN A 84 10.69 -23.61 1.40
C ASN A 84 10.66 -22.44 2.41
N GLY A 85 9.47 -21.95 2.75
CA GLY A 85 9.29 -20.93 3.78
C GLY A 85 9.69 -21.46 5.17
N LEU A 86 10.57 -20.75 5.85
CA LEU A 86 11.15 -21.18 7.14
C LEU A 86 10.17 -20.91 8.28
N THR A 87 9.72 -21.96 8.97
CA THR A 87 8.85 -21.84 10.16
C THR A 87 9.66 -21.64 11.44
N GLY A 88 9.01 -21.21 12.53
CA GLY A 88 9.67 -20.97 13.84
C GLY A 88 10.56 -19.73 13.95
N ALA A 89 10.81 -18.98 12.86
CA ALA A 89 11.75 -17.86 12.88
C ALA A 89 11.37 -16.72 13.87
N PHE A 90 10.08 -16.57 14.19
CA PHE A 90 9.57 -15.60 15.17
C PHE A 90 10.00 -15.88 16.62
N ASP A 91 10.44 -17.10 16.95
CA ASP A 91 10.93 -17.45 18.29
C ASP A 91 12.37 -16.95 18.53
N THR A 92 13.15 -16.73 17.47
CA THR A 92 14.60 -16.44 17.53
C THR A 92 15.03 -15.17 16.80
N LEU A 93 14.24 -14.67 15.85
CA LEU A 93 14.38 -13.35 15.26
C LEU A 93 13.55 -12.31 16.03
N LYS A 94 14.05 -11.08 16.03
CA LYS A 94 13.38 -9.87 16.48
C LYS A 94 13.35 -8.88 15.34
N ALA A 95 12.35 -8.00 15.35
CA ALA A 95 12.26 -6.90 14.41
C ALA A 95 12.11 -5.57 15.16
N GLU A 96 12.57 -4.49 14.54
CA GLU A 96 12.25 -3.13 14.95
C GLU A 96 12.07 -2.24 13.71
N VAL A 97 11.17 -1.26 13.83
CA VAL A 97 10.98 -0.22 12.82
C VAL A 97 11.66 1.07 13.27
N ILE A 98 12.33 1.73 12.34
CA ILE A 98 13.16 2.90 12.59
C ILE A 98 12.78 4.02 11.62
N TYR A 99 12.52 5.21 12.15
CA TYR A 99 12.25 6.44 11.40
C TYR A 99 13.12 7.57 11.94
N GLY A 100 14.12 7.98 11.16
CA GLY A 100 15.13 8.95 11.60
C GLY A 100 15.82 8.48 12.89
N PRO A 101 15.77 9.24 14.00
CA PRO A 101 16.35 8.86 15.29
C PRO A 101 15.44 7.96 16.15
N SER A 102 14.20 7.70 15.74
CA SER A 102 13.21 6.97 16.54
C SER A 102 13.16 5.50 16.16
N THR A 103 13.27 4.61 17.16
CA THR A 103 13.12 3.15 17.01
C THR A 103 11.92 2.66 17.81
N MET A 104 11.17 1.70 17.26
CA MET A 104 10.09 0.97 17.94
C MET A 104 10.29 -0.55 17.73
N PRO A 105 10.34 -1.37 18.79
CA PRO A 105 10.40 -2.82 18.64
C PRO A 105 9.08 -3.35 18.07
N LEU A 106 9.17 -4.40 17.25
CA LEU A 106 8.03 -5.04 16.58
C LEU A 106 7.96 -6.53 16.97
N THR A 107 6.75 -6.99 17.32
CA THR A 107 6.48 -8.41 17.59
C THR A 107 6.19 -9.13 16.28
N LEU A 108 7.07 -10.03 15.85
CA LEU A 108 6.83 -10.93 14.72
C LEU A 108 5.72 -11.94 15.07
N VAL A 109 4.71 -12.07 14.22
CA VAL A 109 3.62 -13.04 14.35
C VAL A 109 3.56 -13.90 13.07
N ALA A 110 3.56 -15.22 13.22
CA ALA A 110 3.46 -16.14 12.08
C ALA A 110 2.09 -16.01 11.38
N VAL A 111 2.09 -15.89 10.05
CA VAL A 111 0.85 -15.80 9.28
C VAL A 111 0.24 -17.21 9.13
N PRO A 112 -1.02 -17.44 9.55
CA PRO A 112 -1.64 -18.76 9.48
C PRO A 112 -1.64 -19.36 8.07
N TYR A 113 -1.26 -20.64 7.97
CA TYR A 113 -1.16 -21.41 6.73
C TYR A 113 -0.17 -20.88 5.68
N GLN A 114 0.66 -19.87 6.03
CA GLN A 114 1.68 -19.29 5.16
C GLN A 114 3.09 -19.52 5.76
N PRO A 115 3.70 -20.69 5.56
CA PRO A 115 5.03 -20.99 6.09
C PRO A 115 6.06 -19.97 5.56
N GLY A 116 6.93 -19.49 6.46
CA GLY A 116 7.90 -18.44 6.14
C GLY A 116 7.37 -17.01 6.21
N LYS A 117 6.06 -16.75 6.29
CA LYS A 117 5.53 -15.38 6.41
C LYS A 117 5.28 -14.96 7.85
N TYR A 118 5.70 -13.74 8.15
CA TYR A 118 5.68 -13.12 9.46
C TYR A 118 5.25 -11.66 9.36
N ASN A 119 4.20 -11.30 10.09
CA ASN A 119 3.67 -9.94 10.10
C ASN A 119 3.95 -9.29 11.46
N ALA A 120 4.31 -8.01 11.46
CA ALA A 120 4.60 -7.26 12.68
C ALA A 120 3.95 -5.87 12.63
N PRO A 121 2.72 -5.73 13.17
CA PRO A 121 1.87 -4.57 12.91
C PRO A 121 2.31 -3.30 13.66
N PHE A 122 2.20 -2.16 12.99
CA PHE A 122 2.28 -0.82 13.58
C PHE A 122 1.59 0.22 12.69
N VAL A 123 1.23 1.37 13.25
CA VAL A 123 0.70 2.51 12.49
C VAL A 123 1.86 3.46 12.13
N PRO A 124 2.26 3.62 10.85
CA PRO A 124 3.25 4.61 10.47
C PRO A 124 2.65 6.02 10.63
N THR A 125 3.14 6.78 11.62
CA THR A 125 2.61 8.11 11.97
C THR A 125 3.18 9.26 11.13
N ARG A 126 4.13 8.99 10.23
CA ARG A 126 4.79 9.98 9.35
C ARG A 126 4.88 9.43 7.92
N THR A 127 5.08 10.32 6.95
CA THR A 127 5.39 9.97 5.56
C THR A 127 6.91 9.86 5.34
N GLY A 128 7.31 9.28 4.22
CA GLY A 128 8.71 9.12 3.84
C GLY A 128 9.28 7.77 4.25
N ASN A 129 10.60 7.70 4.38
CA ASN A 129 11.32 6.44 4.40
C ASN A 129 11.38 5.83 5.81
N TYR A 130 11.17 4.52 5.90
CA TYR A 130 11.28 3.72 7.11
C TYR A 130 12.33 2.63 6.90
N SER A 131 13.09 2.30 7.95
CA SER A 131 13.89 1.07 7.97
C SER A 131 13.22 -0.01 8.81
N PHE A 132 13.34 -1.25 8.36
CA PHE A 132 13.17 -2.43 9.21
C PHE A 132 14.53 -3.02 9.51
N HIS A 133 14.79 -3.31 10.77
CA HIS A 133 15.99 -4.01 11.24
C HIS A 133 15.54 -5.33 11.84
N ILE A 134 16.03 -6.44 11.28
CA ILE A 134 15.69 -7.81 11.66
C ILE A 134 16.95 -8.51 12.13
N PHE A 135 16.95 -8.98 13.38
CA PHE A 135 18.16 -9.46 14.06
C PHE A 135 17.89 -10.61 15.02
N GLY A 136 18.91 -11.40 15.33
CA GLY A 136 18.82 -12.55 16.21
C GLY A 136 19.57 -13.75 15.64
N THR A 137 18.94 -14.92 15.65
CA THR A 137 19.50 -16.12 14.99
C THR A 137 18.46 -16.88 14.18
N LEU A 138 18.93 -17.62 13.18
CA LEU A 138 18.22 -18.72 12.55
C LEU A 138 19.04 -19.99 12.80
N GLY A 139 18.56 -20.88 13.65
CA GLY A 139 19.36 -22.01 14.14
C GLY A 139 20.65 -21.52 14.83
N THR A 140 21.80 -21.85 14.23
CA THR A 140 23.14 -21.42 14.68
C THR A 140 23.57 -20.05 14.14
N ASP A 141 22.90 -19.56 13.12
CA ASP A 141 23.42 -18.51 12.24
C ASP A 141 22.94 -17.15 12.73
N LYS A 142 23.85 -16.17 12.78
CA LYS A 142 23.53 -14.83 13.26
C LYS A 142 22.94 -13.97 12.15
N ILE A 143 21.79 -13.38 12.43
CA ILE A 143 21.12 -12.43 11.54
C ILE A 143 21.23 -11.03 12.16
N ASP A 144 21.63 -10.06 11.34
CA ASP A 144 21.70 -8.63 11.64
C ASP A 144 21.53 -7.90 10.30
N GLU A 145 20.28 -7.71 9.89
CA GLU A 145 19.91 -7.29 8.54
C GLU A 145 19.02 -6.04 8.56
N ARG A 146 19.38 -5.04 7.76
CA ARG A 146 18.65 -3.78 7.65
C ARG A 146 18.12 -3.54 6.24
N PHE A 147 16.82 -3.38 6.14
CA PHE A 147 16.06 -3.03 4.93
C PHE A 147 15.57 -1.59 5.09
N THR A 148 15.56 -0.77 4.04
CA THR A 148 15.13 0.64 4.12
C THR A 148 14.38 1.05 2.88
N SER A 149 13.15 1.57 3.05
CA SER A 149 12.29 1.92 1.92
C SER A 149 12.90 3.04 1.07
N SER A 150 12.69 2.95 -0.24
CA SER A 150 13.30 3.80 -1.27
C SER A 150 12.67 3.46 -2.63
N PRO A 151 12.87 4.28 -3.68
CA PRO A 151 12.38 3.98 -5.03
C PRO A 151 12.91 2.67 -5.66
N ASP A 152 14.01 2.10 -5.13
CA ASP A 152 14.69 0.91 -5.65
C ASP A 152 14.47 -0.34 -4.77
N THR A 153 13.62 -0.25 -3.75
CA THR A 153 13.35 -1.29 -2.73
C THR A 153 11.83 -1.42 -2.51
N PHE A 154 11.38 -1.77 -1.31
CA PHE A 154 9.99 -1.59 -0.89
C PHE A 154 9.61 -0.09 -0.76
N ASP A 155 8.31 0.19 -0.88
CA ASP A 155 7.75 1.52 -1.03
C ASP A 155 7.83 2.38 0.26
N SER A 156 8.00 3.69 0.12
CA SER A 156 7.99 4.64 1.26
C SER A 156 6.56 5.08 1.63
N VAL A 157 6.33 5.41 2.91
CA VAL A 157 4.99 5.73 3.42
C VAL A 157 4.45 7.02 2.80
N GLN A 158 3.28 6.91 2.18
CA GLN A 158 2.57 7.97 1.47
C GLN A 158 1.61 8.72 2.40
N ALA A 159 1.23 9.95 2.02
CA ALA A 159 0.22 10.72 2.75
C ALA A 159 -1.19 10.18 2.45
N LEU A 160 -1.99 9.94 3.50
CA LEU A 160 -3.39 9.48 3.34
C LEU A 160 -4.26 10.46 2.52
N THR A 161 -3.89 11.74 2.50
CA THR A 161 -4.50 12.80 1.67
C THR A 161 -4.45 12.52 0.16
N ALA A 162 -3.61 11.58 -0.30
CA ALA A 162 -3.63 11.09 -1.68
C ALA A 162 -4.93 10.34 -2.03
N LEU A 163 -5.50 9.57 -1.10
CA LEU A 163 -6.66 8.70 -1.33
C LEU A 163 -8.01 9.34 -0.97
N GLN A 164 -8.04 10.41 -0.17
CA GLN A 164 -9.27 10.92 0.42
C GLN A 164 -10.16 11.68 -0.58
N PHE A 165 -11.47 11.45 -0.50
CA PHE A 165 -12.51 12.00 -1.39
C PHE A 165 -13.87 11.98 -0.66
N PRO A 166 -14.83 12.90 -0.92
CA PRO A 166 -14.70 14.08 -1.81
C PRO A 166 -13.70 15.10 -1.27
N ASP A 167 -13.77 15.36 0.03
CA ASP A 167 -12.93 16.34 0.72
C ASP A 167 -11.60 15.72 1.19
N LYS A 168 -10.52 16.50 1.12
CA LYS A 168 -9.17 16.18 1.65
C LYS A 168 -8.75 16.85 2.99
N PRO A 169 -9.65 17.20 3.94
CA PRO A 169 -9.34 17.34 5.40
C PRO A 169 -8.82 16.17 6.53
N GLY A 170 -8.23 17.29 7.20
CA GLY A 170 -7.32 17.68 8.32
C GLY A 170 -7.83 17.81 9.79
N PHE A 171 -9.10 17.72 10.21
CA PHE A 171 -10.35 17.54 9.48
C PHE A 171 -11.46 18.46 9.99
N SER A 172 -12.03 19.25 9.08
CA SER A 172 -13.03 20.28 9.34
C SER A 172 -14.16 20.23 8.31
N GLN A 173 -15.37 19.90 8.76
CA GLN A 173 -16.59 19.91 7.92
C GLN A 173 -17.05 21.35 7.68
N ALA A 174 -16.51 21.99 6.64
CA ALA A 174 -16.90 23.36 6.24
C ALA A 174 -18.19 23.37 5.40
N GLY A 175 -19.31 22.95 6.03
CA GLY A 175 -20.64 22.99 5.43
C GLY A 175 -21.19 21.62 5.05
N SER A 176 -22.08 21.09 5.88
CA SER A 176 -23.02 20.05 5.47
C SER A 176 -23.91 20.58 4.34
N VAL A 177 -23.98 19.89 3.21
CA VAL A 177 -25.08 20.10 2.25
C VAL A 177 -26.37 19.64 2.93
N PRO A 178 -27.36 20.52 3.17
CA PRO A 178 -28.60 20.11 3.82
C PRO A 178 -29.43 19.23 2.88
N PRO A 179 -30.21 18.27 3.40
CA PRO A 179 -31.23 17.58 2.61
C PRO A 179 -32.28 18.58 2.11
N ALA A 180 -32.97 18.22 1.02
CA ALA A 180 -33.74 19.16 0.21
C ALA A 180 -34.89 19.88 0.95
N THR A 181 -35.22 21.07 0.43
CA THR A 181 -36.21 22.02 0.95
C THR A 181 -37.53 21.40 1.40
N ALA A 182 -37.80 21.46 2.71
CA ALA A 182 -39.08 21.05 3.29
C ALA A 182 -39.83 22.24 3.90
N GLY A 183 -41.05 22.46 3.42
CA GLY A 183 -42.18 23.07 4.14
C GLY A 183 -41.98 24.43 4.84
N THR A 184 -42.50 25.49 4.23
CA THR A 184 -42.82 26.74 4.94
C THR A 184 -43.67 26.46 6.19
N SER A 185 -43.18 26.85 7.37
CA SER A 185 -44.00 26.95 8.58
C SER A 185 -43.64 28.23 9.33
N THR A 186 -44.67 29.02 9.66
CA THR A 186 -44.50 30.37 10.21
C THR A 186 -44.13 30.31 11.69
N GLY A 187 -43.11 31.05 12.10
CA GLY A 187 -42.74 31.16 13.50
C GLY A 187 -43.84 31.82 14.34
N VAL A 188 -44.32 31.11 15.37
CA VAL A 188 -45.15 31.68 16.44
C VAL A 188 -44.27 31.82 17.68
N ALA A 189 -43.96 33.06 18.05
CA ALA A 189 -43.23 33.35 19.28
C ALA A 189 -44.18 33.27 20.49
N VAL A 190 -43.72 32.70 21.59
CA VAL A 190 -44.33 32.85 22.91
C VAL A 190 -43.27 33.39 23.87
N SER A 191 -43.52 34.56 24.42
CA SER A 191 -42.63 35.27 25.33
C SER A 191 -42.63 34.66 26.74
N GLY A 192 -41.48 34.65 27.41
CA GLY A 192 -41.35 34.13 28.77
C GLY A 192 -40.10 34.67 29.48
N SER A 193 -40.05 35.98 29.73
CA SER A 193 -38.91 36.64 30.39
C SER A 193 -39.30 37.22 31.76
N THR A 194 -38.62 36.77 32.81
CA THR A 194 -38.39 37.42 34.12
C THR A 194 -37.52 36.48 34.98
N ALA A 195 -36.56 36.92 35.79
CA ALA A 195 -35.97 38.25 35.94
C ALA A 195 -34.55 38.19 36.54
N ALA A 196 -33.82 39.29 36.37
CA ALA A 196 -32.66 39.74 37.16
C ALA A 196 -32.93 41.22 37.55
N PRO A 197 -32.10 41.97 38.32
CA PRO A 197 -30.75 41.66 38.84
C PRO A 197 -30.52 42.10 40.33
N ALA A 198 -29.27 41.91 40.83
CA ALA A 198 -28.51 42.80 41.76
C ALA A 198 -27.42 42.00 42.56
N ALA A 199 -26.43 42.60 43.23
CA ALA A 199 -25.34 43.49 42.76
C ALA A 199 -24.35 43.82 43.92
N THR A 200 -23.17 43.15 43.99
CA THR A 200 -21.89 43.62 44.63
C THR A 200 -21.84 44.01 46.14
N PRO A 201 -20.64 44.08 46.80
CA PRO A 201 -19.42 43.26 46.70
C PRO A 201 -18.79 42.88 48.09
N ALA A 202 -17.59 42.26 48.05
CA ALA A 202 -16.58 42.12 49.13
C ALA A 202 -16.81 41.11 50.29
N THR A 203 -15.82 40.67 51.12
CA THR A 203 -14.38 40.26 50.97
C THR A 203 -13.95 39.57 52.29
N THR A 204 -12.88 38.74 52.28
CA THR A 204 -12.04 38.28 53.44
C THR A 204 -12.42 37.02 54.27
N VAL A 205 -11.65 35.94 54.03
CA VAL A 205 -10.95 35.02 54.98
C VAL A 205 -11.70 34.26 56.11
N ALA A 206 -11.64 32.92 55.97
CA ALA A 206 -11.60 31.79 56.92
C ALA A 206 -11.64 31.97 58.46
N GLY A 207 -12.27 31.02 59.18
CA GLY A 207 -12.25 30.99 60.65
C GLY A 207 -12.71 29.72 61.44
N GLY A 208 -13.19 28.64 60.81
CA GLY A 208 -13.31 27.30 61.44
C GLY A 208 -14.54 26.98 62.33
N THR A 209 -15.06 25.76 62.16
CA THR A 209 -15.83 24.96 63.15
C THR A 209 -15.88 23.49 62.68
N PRO A 210 -15.73 22.48 63.57
CA PRO A 210 -15.87 21.06 63.20
C PRO A 210 -17.18 20.42 63.67
N ILE A 211 -17.57 19.31 63.01
CA ILE A 211 -18.16 18.04 63.53
C ILE A 211 -19.16 17.43 62.52
N ALA A 212 -18.93 16.15 62.16
CA ALA A 212 -19.80 15.11 61.58
C ALA A 212 -20.91 15.50 60.55
N ALA A 213 -21.12 14.77 59.45
CA ALA A 213 -21.05 13.30 59.33
C ALA A 213 -20.88 12.81 57.87
N ALA A 214 -20.88 11.48 57.70
CA ALA A 214 -21.00 10.69 56.47
C ALA A 214 -19.80 10.63 55.50
N ALA A 215 -19.18 9.44 55.48
CA ALA A 215 -18.34 8.84 54.43
C ALA A 215 -18.68 7.32 54.45
N PRO A 216 -18.42 6.50 53.40
CA PRO A 216 -17.30 6.62 52.46
C PRO A 216 -17.62 6.23 50.98
N THR A 217 -16.57 5.86 50.24
CA THR A 217 -16.56 5.14 48.93
C THR A 217 -17.14 5.84 47.71
N ALA A 218 -16.26 6.54 46.98
CA ALA A 218 -16.39 6.66 45.53
C ALA A 218 -15.76 5.40 44.88
N SER A 219 -16.60 4.47 44.42
CA SER A 219 -16.15 3.32 43.62
C SER A 219 -16.03 3.70 42.15
N ALA A 220 -15.10 3.07 41.41
CA ALA A 220 -14.96 3.30 39.97
C ALA A 220 -16.17 2.74 39.21
N ALA A 221 -16.87 3.60 38.47
CA ALA A 221 -18.00 3.19 37.65
C ALA A 221 -17.51 2.60 36.31
N VAL A 222 -17.58 1.28 36.21
CA VAL A 222 -17.53 0.58 34.91
C VAL A 222 -18.76 1.00 34.09
N PRO A 223 -18.64 1.36 32.81
CA PRO A 223 -19.79 1.64 31.95
C PRO A 223 -20.54 0.34 31.63
N ALA A 224 -21.49 -0.03 32.49
CA ALA A 224 -22.32 -1.21 32.32
C ALA A 224 -23.60 -0.88 31.55
N GLY A 225 -23.84 -1.62 30.46
CA GLY A 225 -25.09 -1.58 29.71
C GLY A 225 -25.01 -0.78 28.41
N ALA A 226 -24.71 -1.47 27.30
CA ALA A 226 -25.31 -1.09 26.02
C ALA A 226 -26.83 -1.22 26.19
N SER A 227 -27.58 -0.20 25.80
CA SER A 227 -29.03 -0.19 25.98
C SER A 227 -29.71 -1.20 25.04
N ALA A 228 -30.95 -1.59 25.36
CA ALA A 228 -31.73 -2.45 24.46
C ALA A 228 -31.91 -1.82 23.07
N SER A 229 -31.98 -0.48 23.01
CA SER A 229 -31.96 0.32 21.79
C SER A 229 -30.64 0.22 21.00
N ASP A 230 -29.48 0.15 21.67
CA ASP A 230 -28.19 0.01 20.98
C ASP A 230 -28.05 -1.37 20.34
N LEU A 231 -28.51 -2.42 21.03
CA LEU A 231 -28.56 -3.77 20.46
C LEU A 231 -29.55 -3.86 19.28
N GLN A 232 -30.71 -3.22 19.38
CA GLN A 232 -31.68 -3.14 18.27
C GLN A 232 -31.11 -2.36 17.08
N ALA A 233 -30.42 -1.24 17.31
CA ALA A 233 -29.77 -0.45 16.26
C ALA A 233 -28.66 -1.24 15.56
N LEU A 234 -27.81 -1.96 16.32
CA LEU A 234 -26.78 -2.81 15.77
C LEU A 234 -27.37 -3.97 14.94
N GLN A 235 -28.48 -4.55 15.39
CA GLN A 235 -29.19 -5.64 14.70
C GLN A 235 -29.88 -5.15 13.41
N GLN A 236 -30.41 -3.93 13.40
CA GLN A 236 -30.90 -3.26 12.18
C GLN A 236 -29.76 -2.93 11.21
N GLN A 237 -28.61 -2.45 11.71
CA GLN A 237 -27.43 -2.15 10.89
C GLN A 237 -26.88 -3.42 10.21
N LEU A 238 -26.87 -4.56 10.92
CA LEU A 238 -26.45 -5.84 10.36
C LEU A 238 -27.42 -6.33 9.25
N ALA A 239 -28.73 -6.18 9.46
CA ALA A 239 -29.74 -6.50 8.45
C ALA A 239 -29.62 -5.61 7.19
N ALA A 240 -29.31 -4.32 7.37
CA ALA A 240 -29.08 -3.39 6.26
C ALA A 240 -27.82 -3.75 5.46
N GLN A 241 -26.72 -4.16 6.12
CA GLN A 241 -25.52 -4.64 5.43
C GLN A 241 -25.79 -5.94 4.66
N GLN A 242 -26.58 -6.87 5.22
CA GLN A 242 -26.95 -8.11 4.52
C GLN A 242 -27.77 -7.82 3.26
N GLN A 243 -28.77 -6.92 3.34
CA GLN A 243 -29.54 -6.46 2.17
C GLN A 243 -28.67 -5.74 1.13
N ALA A 244 -27.68 -4.97 1.55
CA ALA A 244 -26.72 -4.33 0.65
C ALA A 244 -25.84 -5.37 -0.08
N LEU A 245 -25.39 -6.41 0.62
CA LEU A 245 -24.66 -7.54 0.02
C LEU A 245 -25.52 -8.31 -1.00
N ASP A 246 -26.76 -8.64 -0.65
CA ASP A 246 -27.67 -9.35 -1.55
C ASP A 246 -28.06 -8.47 -2.75
N THR A 247 -28.22 -7.16 -2.57
CA THR A 247 -28.40 -6.21 -3.69
C THR A 247 -27.17 -6.15 -4.60
N ALA A 248 -25.96 -6.06 -4.03
CA ALA A 248 -24.72 -6.08 -4.79
C ALA A 248 -24.53 -7.40 -5.56
N LYS A 249 -24.91 -8.53 -4.95
CA LYS A 249 -24.85 -9.87 -5.53
C LYS A 249 -25.87 -10.05 -6.65
N ASN A 250 -27.10 -9.56 -6.48
CA ASN A 250 -28.13 -9.58 -7.51
C ASN A 250 -27.79 -8.64 -8.69
N ASN A 251 -27.14 -7.50 -8.43
CA ASN A 251 -26.59 -6.63 -9.47
C ASN A 251 -25.43 -7.34 -10.22
N ALA A 252 -24.52 -8.01 -9.51
CA ALA A 252 -23.44 -8.78 -10.13
C ALA A 252 -23.96 -9.97 -10.98
N SER A 253 -25.02 -10.64 -10.53
CA SER A 253 -25.68 -11.73 -11.28
C SER A 253 -26.58 -11.27 -12.44
N SER A 254 -26.90 -9.97 -12.55
CA SER A 254 -27.67 -9.41 -13.67
C SER A 254 -26.82 -8.60 -14.67
N ALA A 255 -25.66 -8.08 -14.26
CA ALA A 255 -24.75 -7.32 -15.12
C ALA A 255 -23.87 -8.18 -16.07
N ASN A 256 -23.89 -9.51 -15.93
CA ASN A 256 -22.80 -10.36 -16.44
C ASN A 256 -22.97 -10.90 -17.89
N THR A 257 -23.98 -10.45 -18.64
CA THR A 257 -24.28 -10.97 -20.00
C THR A 257 -23.77 -10.10 -21.15
N LEU A 258 -23.25 -8.90 -20.88
CA LEU A 258 -22.74 -7.97 -21.91
C LEU A 258 -21.26 -7.60 -21.73
N GLY A 259 -20.83 -7.30 -20.50
CA GLY A 259 -19.42 -6.92 -20.23
C GLY A 259 -18.43 -8.03 -20.58
N LEU A 260 -18.71 -9.28 -20.16
CA LEU A 260 -17.84 -10.43 -20.40
C LEU A 260 -17.77 -10.80 -21.89
N ALA A 261 -18.89 -10.69 -22.62
CA ALA A 261 -18.95 -10.96 -24.05
C ALA A 261 -18.08 -9.99 -24.86
N GLY A 262 -18.12 -8.68 -24.54
CA GLY A 262 -17.28 -7.67 -25.18
C GLY A 262 -15.78 -7.93 -24.98
N LEU A 263 -15.38 -8.36 -23.78
CA LEU A 263 -13.99 -8.67 -23.46
C LEU A 263 -13.47 -9.90 -24.23
N ILE A 264 -14.29 -10.97 -24.34
CA ILE A 264 -13.93 -12.17 -25.10
C ILE A 264 -13.77 -11.86 -26.60
N VAL A 265 -14.69 -11.09 -27.19
CA VAL A 265 -14.61 -10.67 -28.61
C VAL A 265 -13.39 -9.77 -28.86
N GLY A 266 -13.08 -8.85 -27.94
CA GLY A 266 -11.91 -7.98 -28.03
C GLY A 266 -10.58 -8.74 -28.04
N ILE A 267 -10.44 -9.76 -27.18
CA ILE A 267 -9.23 -10.60 -27.13
C ILE A 267 -9.05 -11.40 -28.43
N ILE A 268 -10.14 -11.98 -28.97
CA ILE A 268 -10.09 -12.73 -30.24
C ILE A 268 -9.68 -11.81 -31.41
N GLY A 269 -10.22 -10.58 -31.46
CA GLY A 269 -9.83 -9.59 -32.46
C GLY A 269 -8.34 -9.22 -32.42
N LEU A 270 -7.78 -9.07 -31.21
CA LEU A 270 -6.34 -8.81 -31.02
C LEU A 270 -5.46 -9.96 -31.53
N VAL A 271 -5.84 -11.21 -31.27
CA VAL A 271 -5.09 -12.39 -31.75
C VAL A 271 -5.11 -12.48 -33.28
N VAL A 272 -6.25 -12.23 -33.93
CA VAL A 272 -6.35 -12.23 -35.41
C VAL A 272 -5.49 -11.12 -36.01
N ALA A 273 -5.49 -9.91 -35.41
CA ALA A 273 -4.65 -8.80 -35.85
C ALA A 273 -3.15 -9.13 -35.73
N ALA A 274 -2.72 -9.76 -34.64
CA ALA A 274 -1.33 -10.18 -34.44
C ALA A 274 -0.87 -11.21 -35.47
N VAL A 275 -1.72 -12.21 -35.78
CA VAL A 275 -1.42 -13.23 -36.81
C VAL A 275 -1.30 -12.58 -38.20
N ALA A 276 -2.21 -11.69 -38.57
CA ALA A 276 -2.14 -10.96 -39.84
C ALA A 276 -0.86 -10.12 -39.98
N LEU A 277 -0.44 -9.46 -38.90
CA LEU A 277 0.80 -8.66 -38.86
C LEU A 277 2.07 -9.53 -38.93
N PHE A 278 2.02 -10.76 -38.42
CA PHE A 278 3.13 -11.72 -38.51
C PHE A 278 3.26 -12.29 -39.93
N MET A 279 2.14 -12.68 -40.55
CA MET A 279 2.15 -13.28 -41.89
C MET A 279 2.59 -12.28 -42.99
N SER A 280 2.28 -10.99 -42.86
CA SER A 280 2.68 -9.96 -43.83
C SER A 280 4.20 -9.78 -43.95
N ARG A 281 4.96 -10.05 -42.87
CA ARG A 281 6.42 -9.96 -42.84
C ARG A 281 7.15 -11.10 -43.59
N SER A 282 6.44 -12.12 -44.06
CA SER A 282 7.04 -13.33 -44.67
C SER A 282 7.33 -13.24 -46.18
N ARG A 283 6.98 -12.15 -46.87
CA ARG A 283 7.09 -12.02 -48.33
C ARG A 283 7.90 -10.78 -48.74
N GLY A 284 9.18 -10.97 -49.02
CA GLY A 284 10.07 -9.84 -49.36
C GLY A 284 11.50 -10.20 -49.79
N SER A 285 11.71 -11.23 -50.62
CA SER A 285 13.03 -11.48 -51.23
C SER A 285 12.93 -12.26 -52.56
N SER A 286 12.63 -11.54 -53.63
CA SER A 286 12.76 -12.02 -55.01
C SER A 286 13.78 -11.14 -55.74
N GLY A 287 15.03 -11.58 -55.80
CA GLY A 287 16.12 -10.85 -56.44
C GLY A 287 15.95 -10.74 -57.97
N PRO A 288 16.58 -9.75 -58.63
CA PRO A 288 16.48 -9.55 -60.06
C PRO A 288 17.10 -10.71 -60.87
N PRO A 289 16.58 -11.02 -62.07
CA PRO A 289 17.07 -12.12 -62.89
C PRO A 289 18.48 -11.85 -63.41
N LYS A 290 19.35 -12.88 -63.38
CA LYS A 290 20.64 -12.84 -64.07
C LYS A 290 20.43 -12.86 -65.59
N PRO A 291 21.17 -12.05 -66.38
CA PRO A 291 21.12 -12.17 -67.83
C PRO A 291 21.63 -13.54 -68.29
N ARG A 292 20.87 -14.20 -69.17
CA ARG A 292 21.27 -15.44 -69.85
C ARG A 292 22.47 -15.11 -70.76
N ARG A 293 23.57 -15.86 -70.65
CA ARG A 293 24.57 -15.90 -71.74
C ARG A 293 23.96 -16.65 -72.93
N GLU A 294 24.11 -16.05 -74.09
CA GLU A 294 23.69 -16.60 -75.38
C GLU A 294 24.52 -17.85 -75.73
N ILE A 295 23.93 -18.71 -76.56
CA ILE A 295 24.56 -19.97 -77.00
C ILE A 295 24.78 -19.86 -78.50
N GLU A 296 26.04 -19.74 -78.91
CA GLU A 296 26.46 -20.12 -80.25
C GLU A 296 27.16 -21.47 -80.17
N GLY A 297 26.80 -22.37 -81.08
CA GLY A 297 27.47 -23.64 -81.32
C GLY A 297 27.74 -23.76 -82.82
N GLY A 298 28.96 -24.17 -83.16
CA GLY A 298 29.49 -24.25 -84.53
C GLY A 298 30.98 -24.55 -84.47
#